data_AF-A0A9D1FAH0-F1
#
_entry.id   AF-A0A9D1FAH0-F1
#
_cell.length_a   1.000
_cell.length_b   1.000
_cell.length_c   1.000
_cell.angle_alpha   90.00
_cell.angle_beta   90.00
_cell.angle_gamma   90.00
#
_symmetry.space_group_name_H-M   'P 1'
#
loop_
_entity.id
_entity.type
_entity.pdbx_description
1 polymer ?
#
loop_
_entity_poly.entity_id
_entity_poly.type
_entity_poly.pdbx_seq_one_letter_code
_entity_poly.pdbx_strand_id
1 'polypeptide(L)'
;MKRQLSLLMLVSRSQLYRTILILAAMAVVQLGLALWRIQHPDINAGIAVETVLDWWPFRWTAALAMAGLFVCFGAMGRRGGWVDYTWYRLPVSQTARMFWSLVGGVLLFLLVWAVQLAAAMGAVFLFRQLQPERYHQQTLFLAAYRSSYFHGLLPLADGWRWVATIFRYVGLGLYGGIAMIRSFCGKRTIHPFVSLIAMAIVTSPLGSYEWEIIVLGVLWLMLCTAFVWLPRWAELEEEEETP
;
A
#
# COMPACT_ATOMS: atom_id res chain seq x y z
N MET A 1 14.33 3.80 25.60
CA MET A 1 14.41 2.85 24.46
C MET A 1 13.49 1.63 24.61
N LYS A 2 13.54 0.83 25.69
CA LYS A 2 12.70 -0.38 25.84
C LYS A 2 11.17 -0.14 25.75
N ARG A 3 10.66 0.95 26.31
CA ARG A 3 9.21 1.30 26.28
C ARG A 3 8.68 1.64 24.88
N GLN A 4 9.51 2.27 24.04
CA GLN A 4 9.14 2.62 22.66
C GLN A 4 9.13 1.39 21.76
N LEU A 5 10.05 0.45 21.98
CA LEU A 5 10.03 -0.87 21.32
C LEU A 5 8.81 -1.69 21.72
N SER A 6 8.42 -1.70 23.01
CA SER A 6 7.20 -2.40 23.44
C SER A 6 5.92 -1.84 22.81
N LEU A 7 5.84 -0.52 22.60
CA LEU A 7 4.74 0.12 21.86
C LEU A 7 4.68 -0.37 20.41
N LEU A 8 5.81 -0.37 19.72
CA LEU A 8 5.92 -0.87 18.36
C LEU A 8 5.59 -2.37 18.30
N MET A 9 6.03 -3.15 19.27
CA MET A 9 5.77 -4.59 19.37
C MET A 9 4.29 -4.88 19.63
N LEU A 10 3.61 -4.08 20.44
CA LEU A 10 2.18 -4.21 20.72
C LEU A 10 1.33 -3.87 19.49
N VAL A 11 1.64 -2.75 18.83
CA VAL A 11 1.00 -2.33 17.57
C VAL A 11 1.29 -3.35 16.48
N SER A 12 2.54 -3.82 16.38
CA SER A 12 2.95 -4.84 15.41
C SER A 12 2.21 -6.16 15.64
N ARG A 13 2.11 -6.68 16.87
CA ARG A 13 1.53 -7.99 17.14
C ARG A 13 0.03 -8.08 16.83
N SER A 14 -0.73 -7.01 17.06
CA SER A 14 -2.16 -6.98 16.71
C SER A 14 -2.42 -6.77 15.21
N GLN A 15 -1.44 -6.18 14.49
CA GLN A 15 -1.54 -5.85 13.07
C GLN A 15 -1.01 -6.96 12.16
N LEU A 16 0.10 -7.58 12.57
CA LEU A 16 0.87 -8.50 11.73
C LEU A 16 0.02 -9.61 11.14
N TYR A 17 -0.86 -10.25 11.93
CA TYR A 17 -1.63 -11.37 11.41
C TYR A 17 -2.67 -10.93 10.35
N ARG A 18 -3.36 -9.80 10.55
CA ARG A 18 -4.33 -9.26 9.57
C ARG A 18 -3.61 -8.78 8.32
N THR A 19 -2.48 -8.11 8.51
CA THR A 19 -1.65 -7.63 7.42
C THR A 19 -1.10 -8.79 6.60
N ILE A 20 -0.49 -9.78 7.24
CA ILE A 20 0.05 -10.96 6.57
C ILE A 20 -1.07 -11.70 5.85
N LEU A 21 -2.26 -11.82 6.44
CA LEU A 21 -3.41 -12.46 5.80
C LEU A 21 -3.86 -11.71 4.54
N ILE A 22 -4.00 -10.38 4.60
CA ILE A 22 -4.38 -9.58 3.42
C ILE A 22 -3.29 -9.64 2.34
N LEU A 23 -2.02 -9.56 2.72
CA LEU A 23 -0.89 -9.65 1.80
C LEU A 23 -0.78 -11.04 1.15
N ALA A 24 -0.97 -12.10 1.94
CA ALA A 24 -0.99 -13.47 1.44
C ALA A 24 -2.18 -13.68 0.49
N ALA A 25 -3.38 -13.21 0.86
CA ALA A 25 -4.55 -13.27 0.00
C ALA A 25 -4.33 -12.52 -1.31
N MET A 26 -3.76 -11.32 -1.27
CA MET A 26 -3.39 -10.54 -2.46
C MET A 26 -2.43 -11.33 -3.35
N ALA A 27 -1.34 -11.87 -2.79
CA ALA A 27 -0.36 -12.64 -3.54
C ALA A 27 -0.97 -13.90 -4.17
N VAL A 28 -1.78 -14.65 -3.42
CA VAL A 28 -2.48 -15.85 -3.92
C VAL A 28 -3.43 -15.49 -5.07
N VAL A 29 -4.22 -14.43 -4.92
CA VAL A 29 -5.16 -13.99 -5.97
C VAL A 29 -4.38 -13.50 -7.21
N GLN A 30 -3.31 -12.72 -7.04
CA GLN A 30 -2.47 -12.27 -8.16
C GLN A 30 -1.85 -13.44 -8.93
N LEU A 31 -1.25 -14.40 -8.21
CA LEU A 31 -0.67 -15.59 -8.83
C LEU A 31 -1.74 -16.47 -9.48
N GLY A 32 -2.91 -16.62 -8.86
CA GLY A 32 -4.05 -17.36 -9.42
C GLY A 32 -4.61 -16.72 -10.69
N LEU A 33 -4.73 -15.38 -10.70
CA LEU A 33 -5.13 -14.63 -11.89
C LEU A 33 -4.09 -14.74 -13.01
N ALA A 34 -2.80 -14.70 -12.67
CA ALA A 34 -1.73 -14.91 -13.63
C ALA A 34 -1.78 -16.33 -14.22
N LEU A 35 -1.94 -17.36 -13.39
CA LEU A 35 -2.14 -18.75 -13.83
C LEU A 35 -3.30 -18.87 -14.80
N TRP A 36 -4.46 -18.35 -14.42
CA TRP A 36 -5.68 -18.42 -15.21
C TRP A 36 -5.47 -17.77 -16.58
N ARG A 37 -4.83 -16.59 -16.61
CA ARG A 37 -4.56 -15.85 -17.84
C ARG A 37 -3.54 -16.56 -18.75
N ILE A 38 -2.55 -17.23 -18.18
CA ILE A 38 -1.56 -18.01 -18.94
C ILE A 38 -2.22 -19.26 -19.55
N GLN A 39 -3.14 -19.91 -18.82
CA GLN A 39 -3.83 -21.12 -19.26
C GLN A 39 -4.96 -20.86 -20.27
N HIS A 40 -5.56 -19.67 -20.24
CA HIS A 40 -6.64 -19.25 -21.15
C HIS A 40 -6.15 -18.10 -22.05
N PRO A 41 -5.32 -18.41 -23.08
CA PRO A 41 -4.93 -17.43 -24.09
C PRO A 41 -6.14 -16.80 -24.75
N ASP A 42 -6.09 -15.48 -24.97
CA ASP A 42 -6.99 -14.86 -25.95
C ASP A 42 -6.62 -15.33 -27.35
N ILE A 43 -7.62 -15.63 -28.16
CA ILE A 43 -7.46 -16.13 -29.54
C ILE A 43 -6.74 -15.10 -30.45
N ASN A 44 -6.82 -13.80 -30.11
CA ASN A 44 -6.36 -12.70 -30.96
C ASN A 44 -5.00 -12.08 -30.56
N ALA A 45 -4.53 -12.31 -29.34
CA ALA A 45 -3.31 -11.70 -28.81
C ALA A 45 -2.49 -12.80 -28.15
N GLY A 46 -1.43 -13.26 -28.81
CA GLY A 46 -0.55 -14.29 -28.25
C GLY A 46 -0.14 -13.96 -26.81
N ILE A 47 0.04 -14.97 -25.97
CA ILE A 47 0.38 -14.79 -24.55
C ILE A 47 1.78 -14.18 -24.40
N ALA A 48 1.85 -12.93 -23.95
CA ALA A 48 3.09 -12.26 -23.55
C ALA A 48 3.06 -11.99 -22.04
N VAL A 49 4.21 -11.97 -21.38
CA VAL A 49 4.23 -11.76 -19.92
C VAL A 49 3.75 -10.36 -19.53
N GLU A 50 4.00 -9.37 -20.41
CA GLU A 50 3.53 -7.99 -20.25
C GLU A 50 2.00 -7.89 -20.22
N THR A 51 1.29 -8.66 -21.05
CA THR A 51 -0.19 -8.64 -21.09
C THR A 51 -0.82 -9.32 -19.88
N VAL A 52 -0.11 -10.23 -19.20
CA VAL A 52 -0.54 -10.82 -17.93
C VAL A 52 -0.44 -9.80 -16.80
N LEU A 53 0.66 -9.06 -16.74
CA LEU A 53 0.92 -8.10 -15.66
C LEU A 53 0.11 -6.80 -15.81
N ASP A 54 -0.12 -6.34 -17.03
CA ASP A 54 -0.95 -5.16 -17.30
C ASP A 54 -2.46 -5.46 -17.30
N TRP A 55 -2.86 -6.72 -17.07
CA TRP A 55 -4.26 -7.10 -17.01
C TRP A 55 -4.96 -6.40 -15.84
N TRP A 56 -6.10 -5.75 -16.12
CA TRP A 56 -6.78 -4.92 -15.11
C TRP A 56 -7.10 -5.69 -13.80
N PRO A 57 -7.59 -6.94 -13.78
CA PRO A 57 -7.86 -7.64 -12.52
C PRO A 57 -6.60 -7.87 -11.70
N PHE A 58 -5.46 -8.14 -12.36
CA PHE A 58 -4.18 -8.30 -11.69
C PHE A 58 -3.77 -7.02 -10.94
N ARG A 59 -3.99 -5.84 -11.55
CA ARG A 59 -3.69 -4.53 -10.94
C ARG A 59 -4.68 -4.15 -9.84
N TRP A 60 -5.97 -4.41 -10.05
CA TRP A 60 -7.02 -4.06 -9.10
C TRP A 60 -6.90 -4.82 -7.78
N THR A 61 -6.40 -6.06 -7.79
CA THR A 61 -6.16 -6.81 -6.54
C THR A 61 -5.17 -6.12 -5.60
N ALA A 62 -4.10 -5.52 -6.14
CA ALA A 62 -3.15 -4.73 -5.37
C ALA A 62 -3.81 -3.49 -4.74
N ALA A 63 -4.65 -2.79 -5.51
CA ALA A 63 -5.38 -1.63 -5.02
C ALA A 63 -6.40 -2.00 -3.93
N LEU A 64 -7.13 -3.10 -4.10
CA LEU A 64 -8.07 -3.61 -3.10
C LEU A 64 -7.36 -4.07 -1.81
N ALA A 65 -6.19 -4.70 -1.92
CA ALA A 65 -5.40 -5.08 -0.75
C ALA A 65 -4.89 -3.86 0.02
N MET A 66 -4.38 -2.84 -0.68
CA MET A 66 -3.99 -1.56 -0.08
C MET A 66 -5.17 -0.85 0.59
N ALA A 67 -6.34 -0.84 -0.05
CA ALA A 67 -7.57 -0.29 0.50
C ALA A 67 -8.01 -1.05 1.76
N GLY A 68 -7.99 -2.38 1.74
CA GLY A 68 -8.31 -3.22 2.90
C GLY A 68 -7.35 -2.97 4.07
N LEU A 69 -6.05 -2.89 3.79
CA LEU A 69 -5.05 -2.55 4.81
C LEU A 69 -5.26 -1.15 5.38
N PHE A 70 -5.58 -0.16 4.55
CA PHE A 70 -5.89 1.18 5.01
C PHE A 70 -7.09 1.19 5.96
N VAL A 71 -8.17 0.49 5.61
CA VAL A 71 -9.36 0.35 6.47
C VAL A 71 -9.03 -0.36 7.78
N CYS A 72 -8.31 -1.47 7.72
CA CYS A 72 -7.92 -2.22 8.92
C CYS A 72 -7.02 -1.38 9.84
N PHE A 73 -6.09 -0.62 9.27
CA PHE A 73 -5.18 0.23 10.03
C PHE A 73 -5.91 1.42 10.66
N GLY A 74 -6.82 2.07 9.92
CA GLY A 74 -7.69 3.13 10.46
C GLY A 74 -8.62 2.61 11.57
N ALA A 75 -9.29 1.48 11.35
CA ALA A 75 -10.22 0.88 12.32
C ALA A 75 -9.54 0.48 13.65
N MET A 76 -8.21 0.34 13.67
CA MET A 76 -7.47 0.06 14.90
C MET A 76 -7.53 1.22 15.89
N GLY A 77 -7.63 2.45 15.38
CA GLY A 77 -7.80 3.63 16.21
C GLY A 77 -9.19 3.75 16.81
N ARG A 78 -10.14 2.85 16.56
CA ARG A 78 -11.54 3.08 16.98
C ARG A 78 -11.65 3.28 18.51
N ARG A 79 -12.24 4.41 18.91
CA ARG A 79 -12.51 4.78 20.31
C ARG A 79 -13.18 3.63 21.07
N GLY A 80 -12.68 3.32 22.26
CA GLY A 80 -13.15 2.19 23.10
C GLY A 80 -12.63 0.81 22.70
N GLY A 81 -11.68 0.73 21.76
CA GLY A 81 -10.97 -0.51 21.43
C GLY A 81 -9.89 -0.88 22.46
N TRP A 82 -9.47 -2.15 22.48
CA TRP A 82 -8.38 -2.62 23.33
C TRP A 82 -7.06 -1.87 23.09
N VAL A 83 -6.84 -1.43 21.85
CA VAL A 83 -5.70 -0.60 21.46
C VAL A 83 -5.81 0.78 22.09
N ASP A 84 -6.94 1.47 21.96
CA ASP A 84 -7.20 2.77 22.61
C ASP A 84 -6.91 2.72 24.13
N TYR A 85 -7.43 1.69 24.79
CA TYR A 85 -7.26 1.48 26.23
C TYR A 85 -5.79 1.23 26.65
N THR A 86 -5.03 0.53 25.82
CA THR A 86 -3.60 0.28 26.09
C THR A 86 -2.75 1.51 25.74
N TRP A 87 -3.17 2.29 24.75
CA TRP A 87 -2.50 3.52 24.32
C TRP A 87 -2.60 4.66 25.35
N TYR A 88 -3.72 4.77 26.06
CA TYR A 88 -3.91 5.75 27.14
C TYR A 88 -3.11 5.43 28.42
N ARG A 89 -2.85 4.15 28.71
CA ARG A 89 -2.14 3.74 29.93
C ARG A 89 -0.62 3.89 29.86
N LEU A 90 -0.06 4.19 28.69
CA LEU A 90 1.39 4.36 28.52
C LEU A 90 1.79 5.82 28.77
N PRO A 91 2.69 6.10 29.73
CA PRO A 91 3.18 7.45 30.03
C PRO A 91 4.19 7.89 28.97
N VAL A 92 3.70 8.16 27.77
CA VAL A 92 4.47 8.53 26.58
C VAL A 92 3.89 9.81 26.00
N SER A 93 4.75 10.71 25.52
CA SER A 93 4.29 11.99 24.98
C SER A 93 3.39 11.79 23.75
N GLN A 94 2.44 12.71 23.58
CA GLN A 94 1.53 12.75 22.43
C GLN A 94 2.29 12.77 21.09
N THR A 95 3.39 13.54 21.03
CA THR A 95 4.26 13.64 19.85
C THR A 95 4.93 12.32 19.52
N ALA A 96 5.40 11.57 20.53
CA ALA A 96 6.01 10.25 20.31
C ALA A 96 4.97 9.23 19.83
N ARG A 97 3.75 9.28 20.36
CA ARG A 97 2.62 8.43 19.93
C ARG A 97 2.29 8.63 18.45
N MET A 98 2.14 9.88 18.03
CA MET A 98 1.90 10.26 16.64
C MET A 98 3.06 9.85 15.73
N PHE A 99 4.30 10.08 16.15
CA PHE A 99 5.48 9.68 15.38
C PHE A 99 5.49 8.16 15.12
N TRP A 100 5.24 7.34 16.14
CA TRP A 100 5.26 5.89 15.99
C TRP A 100 4.11 5.34 15.15
N SER A 101 2.93 5.96 15.17
CA SER A 101 1.83 5.55 14.26
C SER A 101 2.13 5.90 12.80
N LEU A 102 2.78 7.04 12.54
CA LEU A 102 3.25 7.42 11.20
C LEU A 102 4.32 6.44 10.70
N VAL A 103 5.35 6.17 11.51
CA VAL A 103 6.42 5.22 11.19
C VAL A 103 5.85 3.82 10.94
N GLY A 104 4.93 3.35 11.79
CA GLY A 104 4.25 2.07 11.62
C GLY A 104 3.48 1.97 10.30
N GLY A 105 2.75 3.03 9.93
CA GLY A 105 2.05 3.10 8.65
C GLY A 105 2.99 3.08 7.44
N VAL A 106 4.10 3.81 7.49
CA VAL A 106 5.12 3.80 6.42
C VAL A 106 5.72 2.42 6.25
N LEU A 107 6.16 1.78 7.35
CA LEU A 107 6.72 0.42 7.28
C LEU A 107 5.71 -0.60 6.72
N LEU A 108 4.43 -0.45 7.07
CA LEU A 108 3.35 -1.30 6.56
C LEU A 108 3.21 -1.18 5.03
N PHE A 109 3.13 0.03 4.50
CA PHE A 109 2.96 0.24 3.06
C PHE A 109 4.23 -0.08 2.26
N LEU A 110 5.42 0.05 2.85
CA LEU A 110 6.66 -0.45 2.25
C LEU A 110 6.67 -2.00 2.20
N LEU A 111 6.13 -2.67 3.21
CA LEU A 111 5.95 -4.12 3.17
C LEU A 111 4.97 -4.53 2.06
N VAL A 112 3.89 -3.76 1.84
CA VAL A 112 2.97 -3.99 0.71
C VAL A 112 3.70 -3.90 -0.62
N TRP A 113 4.50 -2.86 -0.82
CA TRP A 113 5.32 -2.71 -2.03
C TRP A 113 6.22 -3.93 -2.25
N ALA A 114 6.93 -4.39 -1.22
CA ALA A 114 7.80 -5.56 -1.31
C ALA A 114 7.03 -6.83 -1.70
N VAL A 115 5.83 -7.07 -1.12
CA VAL A 115 5.00 -8.23 -1.47
C VAL A 115 4.42 -8.11 -2.88
N GLN A 116 3.99 -6.92 -3.31
CA GLN A 116 3.53 -6.68 -4.68
C GLN A 116 4.61 -6.97 -5.71
N LEU A 117 5.85 -6.54 -5.43
CA LEU A 117 7.01 -6.84 -6.25
C LEU A 117 7.29 -8.35 -6.29
N ALA A 118 7.27 -9.02 -5.14
CA ALA A 118 7.46 -10.47 -5.06
C ALA A 118 6.37 -11.25 -5.82
N ALA A 119 5.10 -10.83 -5.73
CA ALA A 119 3.99 -11.44 -6.46
C ALA A 119 4.12 -11.24 -7.97
N ALA A 120 4.53 -10.05 -8.42
CA ALA A 120 4.79 -9.78 -9.83
C ALA A 120 5.96 -10.62 -10.36
N MET A 121 7.05 -10.72 -9.61
CA MET A 121 8.16 -11.63 -9.94
C MET A 121 7.74 -13.10 -9.95
N GLY A 122 6.88 -13.50 -9.00
CA GLY A 122 6.29 -14.83 -8.96
C GLY A 122 5.44 -15.15 -10.20
N ALA A 123 4.66 -14.19 -10.68
CA ALA A 123 3.88 -14.33 -11.91
C ALA A 123 4.80 -14.50 -13.15
N VAL A 124 5.90 -13.74 -13.22
CA VAL A 124 6.91 -13.89 -14.28
C VAL A 124 7.60 -15.26 -14.21
N PHE A 125 7.95 -15.71 -13.01
CA PHE A 125 8.54 -17.04 -12.80
C PHE A 125 7.57 -18.15 -13.23
N LEU A 126 6.30 -18.02 -12.90
CA LEU A 126 5.26 -18.96 -13.26
C LEU A 126 5.00 -19.03 -14.76
N PHE A 127 5.02 -17.87 -15.43
CA PHE A 127 5.01 -17.78 -16.88
C PHE A 127 6.15 -18.58 -17.50
N ARG A 128 7.37 -18.46 -16.97
CA ARG A 128 8.52 -19.22 -17.44
C ARG A 128 8.32 -20.73 -17.32
N GLN A 129 7.77 -21.19 -16.20
CA GLN A 129 7.55 -22.62 -15.98
C GLN A 129 6.51 -23.19 -16.94
N LEU A 130 5.48 -22.43 -17.27
CA LEU A 130 4.40 -22.85 -18.16
C LEU A 130 4.71 -22.65 -19.65
N GLN A 131 5.68 -21.79 -19.99
CA GLN A 131 6.08 -21.45 -21.35
C GLN A 131 7.62 -21.40 -21.49
N PRO A 132 8.34 -22.50 -21.21
CA PRO A 132 9.80 -22.50 -21.11
C PRO A 132 10.51 -22.19 -22.44
N GLU A 133 9.92 -22.58 -23.57
CA GLU A 133 10.50 -22.43 -24.91
C GLU A 133 10.39 -21.01 -25.47
N ARG A 134 9.63 -20.13 -24.82
CA ARG A 134 9.22 -18.84 -25.42
C ARG A 134 10.22 -17.71 -25.20
N TYR A 135 10.95 -17.74 -24.07
CA TYR A 135 11.90 -16.70 -23.71
C TYR A 135 13.09 -17.26 -22.94
N HIS A 136 14.29 -16.73 -23.24
CA HIS A 136 15.45 -16.87 -22.37
C HIS A 136 15.27 -16.01 -21.11
N GLN A 137 15.98 -16.30 -20.01
CA GLN A 137 15.80 -15.61 -18.72
C GLN A 137 15.91 -14.08 -18.83
N GLN A 138 16.92 -13.60 -19.57
CA GLN A 138 17.16 -12.17 -19.75
C GLN A 138 16.06 -11.50 -20.60
N THR A 139 15.58 -12.18 -21.64
CA THR A 139 14.53 -11.63 -22.52
C THR A 139 13.16 -11.67 -21.84
N LEU A 140 12.91 -12.65 -20.98
CA LEU A 140 11.70 -12.72 -20.16
C LEU A 140 11.63 -11.55 -19.16
N PHE A 141 12.75 -11.24 -18.50
CA PHE A 141 12.81 -10.10 -17.58
C PHE A 141 12.57 -8.78 -18.33
N LEU A 142 13.16 -8.61 -19.50
CA LEU A 142 12.95 -7.42 -20.32
C LEU A 142 11.48 -7.30 -20.78
N ALA A 143 10.86 -8.41 -21.18
CA ALA A 143 9.44 -8.44 -21.52
C ALA A 143 8.56 -8.08 -20.30
N ALA A 144 8.90 -8.56 -19.10
CA ALA A 144 8.22 -8.15 -17.88
C ALA A 144 8.41 -6.65 -17.59
N TYR A 145 9.61 -6.11 -17.80
CA TYR A 145 9.91 -4.70 -17.60
C TYR A 145 9.17 -3.76 -18.57
N ARG A 146 8.71 -4.27 -19.72
CA ARG A 146 7.84 -3.50 -20.63
C ARG A 146 6.42 -3.32 -20.09
N SER A 147 5.99 -4.13 -19.12
CA SER A 147 4.70 -3.92 -18.44
C SER A 147 4.74 -2.63 -17.64
N SER A 148 3.69 -1.82 -17.79
CA SER A 148 3.51 -0.58 -17.02
C SER A 148 3.43 -0.85 -15.51
N TYR A 149 2.86 -1.99 -15.11
CA TYR A 149 2.75 -2.39 -13.70
C TYR A 149 4.09 -2.79 -13.09
N PHE A 150 4.84 -3.67 -13.75
CA PHE A 150 6.15 -4.11 -13.24
C PHE A 150 7.18 -2.98 -13.23
N HIS A 151 7.18 -2.16 -14.28
CA HIS A 151 8.03 -0.98 -14.37
C HIS A 151 7.73 0.04 -13.27
N GLY A 152 6.46 0.25 -12.92
CA GLY A 152 6.08 1.11 -11.79
C GLY A 152 6.54 0.59 -10.42
N LEU A 153 6.59 -0.74 -10.24
CA LEU A 153 7.06 -1.37 -9.00
C LEU A 153 8.58 -1.38 -8.89
N LEU A 154 9.28 -1.66 -10.00
CA LEU A 154 10.74 -1.75 -10.07
C LEU A 154 11.30 -0.95 -11.25
N PRO A 155 11.46 0.37 -11.09
CA PRO A 155 11.84 1.25 -12.20
C PRO A 155 13.29 1.15 -12.71
N LEU A 156 14.16 0.33 -12.09
CA LEU A 156 15.57 0.12 -12.49
C LEU A 156 16.33 1.42 -12.78
N ALA A 157 16.47 1.82 -14.06
CA ALA A 157 17.20 2.99 -14.52
C ALA A 157 16.40 4.30 -14.47
N ASP A 158 15.07 4.24 -14.25
CA ASP A 158 14.23 5.43 -14.16
C ASP A 158 14.27 6.02 -12.74
N GLY A 159 15.20 6.96 -12.54
CA GLY A 159 15.43 7.60 -11.25
C GLY A 159 14.22 8.41 -10.75
N TRP A 160 13.46 9.04 -11.65
CA TRP A 160 12.26 9.78 -11.25
C TRP A 160 11.18 8.84 -10.73
N ARG A 161 10.95 7.72 -11.41
CA ARG A 161 9.98 6.72 -10.94
C ARG A 161 10.36 6.10 -9.61
N TRP A 162 11.65 5.93 -9.31
CA TRP A 162 12.08 5.53 -7.97
C TRP A 162 11.61 6.50 -6.89
N VAL A 163 11.88 7.80 -7.12
CA VAL A 163 11.43 8.86 -6.20
C VAL A 163 9.90 8.83 -6.08
N ALA A 164 9.19 8.79 -7.21
CA ALA A 164 7.74 8.75 -7.26
C ALA A 164 7.15 7.57 -6.48
N THR A 165 7.67 6.36 -6.71
CA THR A 165 7.23 5.13 -6.04
C THR A 165 7.48 5.19 -4.54
N ILE A 166 8.68 5.60 -4.10
CA ILE A 166 9.00 5.76 -2.68
C ILE A 166 8.06 6.78 -2.02
N PHE A 167 7.93 7.97 -2.59
CA PHE A 167 7.06 9.03 -2.07
C PHE A 167 5.60 8.60 -2.02
N ARG A 168 5.15 7.73 -2.94
CA ARG A 168 3.79 7.20 -2.95
C ARG A 168 3.53 6.27 -1.78
N TYR A 169 4.38 5.26 -1.55
CA TYR A 169 4.19 4.33 -0.43
C TYR A 169 4.44 5.01 0.93
N VAL A 170 5.38 5.94 1.00
CA VAL A 170 5.57 6.79 2.20
C VAL A 170 4.34 7.64 2.45
N GLY A 171 3.81 8.33 1.43
CA GLY A 171 2.60 9.15 1.56
C GLY A 171 1.39 8.32 2.02
N LEU A 172 1.14 7.17 1.40
CA LEU A 172 0.08 6.23 1.81
C LEU A 172 0.26 5.74 3.25
N GLY A 173 1.51 5.48 3.66
CA GLY A 173 1.84 5.07 5.01
C GLY A 173 1.61 6.16 6.07
N LEU A 174 2.06 7.39 5.79
CA LEU A 174 1.79 8.56 6.63
C LEU A 174 0.28 8.78 6.77
N TYR A 175 -0.45 8.59 5.68
CA TYR A 175 -1.90 8.63 5.68
C TYR A 175 -2.56 7.58 6.55
N GLY A 176 -2.09 6.35 6.47
CA GLY A 176 -2.51 5.28 7.38
C GLY A 176 -2.33 5.73 8.84
N GLY A 177 -1.15 6.26 9.17
CA GLY A 177 -0.84 6.83 10.48
C GLY A 177 -1.83 7.89 10.93
N ILE A 178 -2.14 8.87 10.06
CA ILE A 178 -3.11 9.93 10.33
C ILE A 178 -4.53 9.36 10.48
N ALA A 179 -4.93 8.42 9.64
CA ALA A 179 -6.25 7.80 9.70
C ALA A 179 -6.47 7.00 10.99
N MET A 180 -5.42 6.31 11.48
CA MET A 180 -5.43 5.66 12.78
C MET A 180 -5.63 6.70 13.90
N ILE A 181 -4.87 7.79 13.89
CA ILE A 181 -5.00 8.88 14.86
C ILE A 181 -6.42 9.46 14.88
N ARG A 182 -6.96 9.80 13.71
CA ARG A 182 -8.31 10.38 13.58
C ARG A 182 -9.40 9.42 14.04
N SER A 183 -9.19 8.13 13.87
CA SER A 183 -10.14 7.11 14.31
C SER A 183 -10.24 7.02 15.84
N PHE A 184 -9.20 7.40 16.60
CA PHE A 184 -9.27 7.55 18.06
C PHE A 184 -10.23 8.67 18.47
N CYS A 185 -10.31 9.69 17.63
CA CYS A 185 -11.22 10.82 17.81
C CYS A 185 -12.62 10.54 17.25
N GLY A 186 -12.93 9.30 16.85
CA GLY A 186 -14.20 8.94 16.21
C GLY A 186 -14.38 9.45 14.78
N LYS A 187 -13.39 10.13 14.19
CA LYS A 187 -13.44 10.68 12.83
C LYS A 187 -12.86 9.68 11.82
N ARG A 188 -13.55 9.46 10.69
CA ARG A 188 -13.07 8.60 9.60
C ARG A 188 -12.40 9.42 8.49
N THR A 189 -11.43 8.81 7.81
CA THR A 189 -10.74 9.42 6.68
C THR A 189 -10.99 8.58 5.42
N ILE A 190 -11.51 9.19 4.37
CA ILE A 190 -11.82 8.54 3.09
C ILE A 190 -10.85 8.93 1.95
N HIS A 191 -9.95 9.88 2.19
CA HIS A 191 -9.14 10.50 1.14
C HIS A 191 -8.21 9.56 0.34
N PRO A 192 -7.56 8.52 0.92
CA PRO A 192 -6.58 7.76 0.15
C PRO A 192 -7.20 6.80 -0.89
N PHE A 193 -8.50 6.50 -0.80
CA PHE A 193 -9.17 5.64 -1.80
C PHE A 193 -9.07 6.21 -3.22
N VAL A 194 -9.11 7.53 -3.37
CA VAL A 194 -8.94 8.19 -4.69
C VAL A 194 -7.57 7.88 -5.29
N SER A 195 -6.51 7.97 -4.48
CA SER A 195 -5.15 7.65 -4.93
C SER A 195 -4.96 6.17 -5.28
N LEU A 196 -5.61 5.26 -4.53
CA LEU A 196 -5.55 3.82 -4.77
C LEU A 196 -6.29 3.42 -6.06
N ILE A 197 -7.44 4.04 -6.32
CA ILE A 197 -8.21 3.82 -7.55
C ILE A 197 -7.42 4.33 -8.76
N ALA A 198 -6.78 5.50 -8.64
CA ALA A 198 -5.94 6.05 -9.71
C ALA A 198 -4.79 5.09 -10.07
N MET A 199 -4.16 4.43 -9.08
CA MET A 199 -3.12 3.42 -9.34
C MET A 199 -3.63 2.17 -10.08
N ALA A 200 -4.86 1.73 -9.78
CA ALA A 200 -5.44 0.55 -10.42
C ALA A 200 -5.69 0.79 -11.92
N ILE A 201 -6.15 2.00 -12.26
CA ILE A 201 -6.64 2.36 -13.60
C ILE A 201 -5.50 2.86 -14.51
N VAL A 202 -4.59 3.68 -14.00
CA VAL A 202 -3.66 4.43 -14.87
C VAL A 202 -2.49 3.56 -15.33
N THR A 203 -2.49 3.21 -16.62
CA THR A 203 -1.33 2.65 -17.34
C THR A 203 -0.49 3.80 -17.91
N SER A 204 0.64 4.11 -17.29
CA SER A 204 1.55 5.13 -17.83
C SER A 204 2.59 4.47 -18.74
N PRO A 205 2.64 4.83 -20.04
CA PRO A 205 3.70 4.35 -20.92
C PRO A 205 5.09 4.78 -20.43
N LEU A 206 6.11 4.03 -20.85
CA LEU A 206 7.51 4.30 -20.54
C LEU A 206 7.86 5.75 -20.92
N GLY A 207 8.54 6.47 -20.02
CA GLY A 207 8.93 7.88 -20.23
C GLY A 207 7.84 8.93 -20.03
N SER A 208 6.58 8.55 -19.74
CA SER A 208 5.54 9.50 -19.35
C SER A 208 5.43 9.63 -17.82
N TYR A 209 5.46 10.87 -17.33
CA TYR A 209 5.47 11.17 -15.89
C TYR A 209 4.29 12.04 -15.43
N GLU A 210 3.51 12.58 -16.38
CA GLU A 210 2.44 13.55 -16.09
C GLU A 210 1.43 13.02 -15.07
N TRP A 211 0.93 11.80 -15.31
CA TRP A 211 -0.01 11.16 -14.39
C TRP A 211 0.59 10.83 -13.04
N GLU A 212 1.87 10.45 -12.99
CA GLU A 212 2.54 10.16 -11.73
C GLU A 212 2.68 11.41 -10.87
N ILE A 213 3.04 12.54 -11.49
CA ILE A 213 3.13 13.86 -10.84
C ILE A 213 1.74 14.27 -10.33
N ILE A 214 0.69 14.12 -11.12
CA ILE A 214 -0.69 14.47 -10.70
C ILE A 214 -1.12 13.61 -9.52
N VAL A 215 -0.96 12.29 -9.59
CA VAL A 215 -1.36 11.37 -8.51
C VAL A 215 -0.58 11.64 -7.24
N LEU A 216 0.72 11.92 -7.34
CA LEU A 216 1.53 12.31 -6.20
C LEU A 216 1.13 13.67 -5.64
N GLY A 217 0.93 14.67 -6.49
CA GLY A 217 0.48 16.00 -6.09
C GLY A 217 -0.83 15.91 -5.32
N VAL A 218 -1.82 15.17 -5.84
CA VAL A 218 -3.11 14.94 -5.18
C VAL A 218 -2.93 14.22 -3.85
N LEU A 219 -2.14 13.14 -3.80
CA LEU A 219 -1.87 12.40 -2.56
C LEU A 219 -1.27 13.33 -1.50
N TRP A 220 -0.22 14.08 -1.84
CA TRP A 220 0.47 14.95 -0.89
C TRP A 220 -0.35 16.18 -0.49
N LEU A 221 -1.13 16.77 -1.41
CA LEU A 221 -2.07 17.85 -1.10
C LEU A 221 -3.12 17.38 -0.10
N MET A 222 -3.73 16.23 -0.36
CA MET A 222 -4.69 15.67 0.56
C MET A 222 -4.02 15.29 1.91
N LEU A 223 -2.71 14.96 1.94
CA LEU A 223 -1.99 14.61 3.17
C LEU A 223 -1.83 15.86 4.03
N CYS A 224 -1.45 16.97 3.40
CA CYS A 224 -1.39 18.29 4.02
C CYS A 224 -2.75 18.68 4.60
N THR A 225 -3.85 18.50 3.86
CA THR A 225 -5.18 18.79 4.42
C THR A 225 -5.51 17.86 5.58
N ALA A 226 -5.26 16.56 5.48
CA ALA A 226 -5.52 15.63 6.57
C ALA A 226 -4.70 15.93 7.85
N PHE A 227 -3.50 16.49 7.69
CA PHE A 227 -2.65 16.96 8.78
C PHE A 227 -3.15 18.27 9.41
N VAL A 228 -3.58 19.25 8.60
CA VAL A 228 -4.16 20.51 9.10
C VAL A 228 -5.45 20.26 9.88
N TRP A 229 -6.29 19.34 9.40
CA TRP A 229 -7.54 18.97 10.05
C TRP A 229 -7.37 17.91 11.15
N LEU A 230 -6.13 17.58 11.52
CA LEU A 230 -5.87 16.67 12.64
C LEU A 230 -6.39 17.35 13.91
N PRO A 231 -7.35 16.74 14.64
CA PRO A 231 -7.85 17.34 15.87
C PRO A 231 -6.68 17.58 16.83
N ARG A 232 -6.61 18.80 17.39
CA ARG A 232 -5.65 19.09 18.45
C ARG A 232 -6.10 18.32 19.68
N TRP A 233 -5.23 17.46 20.21
CA TRP A 233 -5.56 16.64 21.38
C TRP A 233 -5.98 17.46 22.61
N ALA A 234 -5.58 18.72 22.70
CA ALA A 234 -6.01 19.65 23.74
C ALA A 234 -7.50 20.00 23.67
N GLU A 235 -8.08 20.12 22.47
CA GLU A 235 -9.52 20.38 22.29
C GLU A 235 -10.37 19.15 22.67
N LEU A 236 -9.76 17.96 22.70
CA LEU A 236 -10.42 16.70 23.05
C LEU A 236 -10.44 16.43 24.56
N GLU A 237 -9.48 16.97 25.32
CA GLU A 237 -9.48 16.93 26.78
C GLU A 237 -10.53 17.92 27.34
N GLU A 238 -10.73 19.08 26.69
CA GLU A 238 -11.78 20.05 27.06
C GLU A 238 -13.21 19.55 26.76
N GLU A 239 -13.44 18.85 25.64
CA GLU A 239 -14.74 18.21 25.35
C GLU A 239 -15.08 17.06 26.32
N GLU A 240 -14.10 16.50 27.04
CA GLU A 240 -14.29 15.42 28.01
C GLU A 240 -14.71 15.94 29.40
N GLU A 241 -14.49 17.25 29.68
CA GLU A 241 -14.88 17.91 30.94
C GLU A 241 -16.25 18.61 30.89
N THR A 242 -16.84 18.81 29.71
CA THR A 242 -18.19 19.38 29.57
C THR A 242 -19.23 18.30 29.24
N PRO A 243 -20.12 17.93 30.19
CA PRO A 243 -21.20 16.95 29.97
C PRO A 243 -22.34 17.47 29.08
#